data_AF-A0A497BFX0-F1
#
_entry.id   AF-A0A497BFX0-F1
#
_cell.length_a   1.000
_cell.length_b   1.000
_cell.length_c   1.000
_cell.angle_alpha   90.00
_cell.angle_beta   90.00
_cell.angle_gamma   90.00
#
_symmetry.space_group_name_H-M   'P 1'
#
loop_
_entity.id
_entity.type
_entity.pdbx_description
1 polymer ?
#
loop_
_entity_poly.entity_id
_entity_poly.type
_entity_poly.pdbx_seq_one_letter_code
_entity_poly.pdbx_strand_id
1 'polypeptide(L)'
;MAQQRQEEFLLFELDRTAPKSVLKKGEELKGKVEVREDHYEVAGEEVWFLQDEGVAKGYCSCDDFEKAIAEAKGGPVKPCPHLVAVGLWAREAETPEAAEAPPLETPQVPAPDVALVPVADVGWMKALYEQFRSFIRGVMKPGIDYGPVPGTNNRPILLKPGAEKILRFFGLRANATIDKEVEDWIQPFFYYRFKVELYRDDRLVAVAYGSANSKESKWAYRWVPESQVPKRLDKEHLPKRLAGKTVLYRVPNEDIFSLVDTIQKMALKRALVAAVRMATAASAYFEEEYDAETG
;
A
#
# COMPACT_ATOMS: atom_id res chain seq x y z
N MET A 1 33.35 19.95 -20.08
CA MET A 1 34.28 19.21 -19.19
C MET A 1 33.73 17.81 -19.05
N ALA A 2 34.28 16.86 -19.81
CA ALA A 2 33.81 15.47 -19.85
C ALA A 2 34.12 14.77 -18.53
N GLN A 3 33.13 14.11 -17.94
CA GLN A 3 33.27 13.41 -16.67
C GLN A 3 33.83 12.01 -16.95
N GLN A 4 35.15 11.84 -16.82
CA GLN A 4 35.77 10.51 -16.85
C GLN A 4 35.21 9.66 -15.70
N ARG A 5 34.44 8.61 -16.05
CA ARG A 5 34.09 7.52 -15.13
C ARG A 5 34.78 6.25 -15.59
N GLN A 6 35.39 5.53 -14.64
CA GLN A 6 35.94 4.20 -14.86
C GLN A 6 34.92 3.18 -14.34
N GLU A 7 34.47 2.29 -15.23
CA GLU A 7 33.57 1.18 -14.89
C GLU A 7 34.16 -0.12 -15.50
N GLU A 8 34.03 -1.24 -14.80
CA GLU A 8 34.40 -2.57 -15.32
C GLU A 8 33.23 -3.11 -16.16
N PHE A 9 33.52 -3.65 -17.35
CA PHE A 9 32.51 -4.20 -18.25
C PHE A 9 32.86 -5.61 -18.72
N LEU A 10 31.83 -6.36 -19.12
CA LEU A 10 31.95 -7.69 -19.72
C LEU A 10 31.53 -7.62 -21.20
N LEU A 11 32.46 -7.95 -22.11
CA LEU A 11 32.20 -8.08 -23.55
C LEU A 11 31.83 -9.53 -23.90
N PHE A 12 30.85 -9.72 -24.79
CA PHE A 12 30.53 -11.04 -25.35
C PHE A 12 30.48 -10.98 -26.88
N GLU A 13 31.23 -11.85 -27.55
CA GLU A 13 31.14 -12.04 -29.00
C GLU A 13 29.96 -12.98 -29.33
N LEU A 14 29.08 -12.55 -30.24
CA LEU A 14 27.85 -13.27 -30.60
C LEU A 14 28.00 -13.89 -32.00
N ASP A 15 28.20 -15.21 -32.06
CA ASP A 15 28.13 -15.95 -33.33
C ASP A 15 26.67 -16.25 -33.70
N ARG A 16 26.15 -15.57 -34.72
CA ARG A 16 24.76 -15.74 -35.20
C ARG A 16 24.57 -16.86 -36.23
N THR A 17 25.61 -17.62 -36.57
CA THR A 17 25.47 -18.79 -37.45
C THR A 17 24.97 -20.04 -36.72
N ALA A 18 24.94 -20.01 -35.38
CA ALA A 18 24.42 -21.10 -34.56
C ALA A 18 22.88 -21.06 -34.40
N PRO A 19 22.17 -22.21 -34.48
CA PRO A 19 20.72 -22.24 -34.37
C PRO A 19 20.27 -21.94 -32.93
N LYS A 20 19.56 -20.81 -32.79
CA LYS A 20 18.75 -20.35 -31.64
C LYS A 20 19.36 -20.51 -30.23
N SER A 21 19.65 -19.33 -29.65
CA SER A 21 19.75 -19.05 -28.20
C SER A 21 20.83 -19.79 -27.41
N VAL A 22 22.06 -19.83 -27.92
CA VAL A 22 23.23 -20.17 -27.08
C VAL A 22 24.26 -19.06 -27.23
N LEU A 23 24.32 -18.15 -26.25
CA LEU A 23 25.51 -17.33 -26.02
C LEU A 23 26.65 -18.29 -25.69
N LYS A 24 27.54 -18.59 -26.65
CA LYS A 24 28.80 -19.24 -26.29
C LYS A 24 29.62 -18.22 -25.52
N LYS A 25 30.04 -18.58 -24.31
CA LYS A 25 30.90 -17.78 -23.44
C LYS A 25 32.26 -17.60 -24.14
N GLY A 26 32.40 -16.53 -24.93
CA GLY A 26 33.67 -16.05 -25.46
C GLY A 26 34.52 -15.44 -24.34
N GLU A 27 35.82 -15.31 -24.58
CA GLU A 27 36.82 -14.86 -23.60
C GLU A 27 36.46 -13.52 -22.96
N GLU A 28 36.72 -13.41 -21.66
CA GLU A 28 36.51 -12.21 -20.86
C GLU A 28 37.53 -11.14 -21.23
N LEU A 29 37.15 -10.21 -22.11
CA LEU A 29 37.98 -9.04 -22.42
C LEU A 29 37.86 -8.01 -21.29
N LYS A 30 38.86 -7.98 -20.40
CA LYS A 30 39.01 -6.93 -19.39
C LYS A 30 39.72 -5.72 -20.00
N GLY A 31 39.03 -4.59 -20.11
CA GLY A 31 39.59 -3.36 -20.69
C GLY A 31 39.02 -2.09 -20.08
N LYS A 32 39.75 -0.97 -20.23
CA LYS A 32 39.32 0.37 -19.81
C LYS A 32 38.44 1.00 -20.90
N VAL A 33 37.32 1.60 -20.51
CA VAL A 33 36.43 2.35 -21.41
C VAL A 33 36.48 3.83 -21.04
N GLU A 34 36.71 4.71 -22.01
CA GLU A 34 36.54 6.15 -21.84
C GLU A 34 35.21 6.61 -22.45
N VAL A 35 34.45 7.40 -21.69
CA VAL A 35 33.15 7.95 -22.10
C VAL A 35 33.33 9.39 -22.58
N ARG A 36 32.95 9.69 -23.83
CA ARG A 36 32.88 11.05 -24.39
C ARG A 36 31.43 11.47 -24.65
N GLU A 37 31.21 12.73 -25.00
CA GLU A 37 29.85 13.32 -25.08
C GLU A 37 28.93 12.67 -26.13
N ASP A 38 29.50 12.03 -27.16
CA ASP A 38 28.81 11.54 -28.35
C ASP A 38 29.16 10.09 -28.75
N HIS A 39 30.28 9.54 -28.27
CA HIS A 39 30.72 8.17 -28.52
C HIS A 39 31.54 7.62 -27.34
N TYR A 40 31.83 6.32 -27.37
CA TYR A 40 32.63 5.64 -26.36
C TYR A 40 33.88 5.03 -27.00
N GLU A 41 35.02 5.08 -26.31
CA GLU A 41 36.28 4.49 -26.78
C GLU A 41 36.62 3.27 -25.92
N VAL A 42 36.76 2.09 -26.54
CA VAL A 42 37.10 0.83 -25.86
C VAL A 42 38.39 0.29 -26.46
N ALA A 43 39.44 0.19 -25.64
CA ALA A 43 40.76 -0.31 -26.05
C ALA A 43 41.38 0.36 -27.31
N GLY A 44 40.97 1.60 -27.64
CA GLY A 44 41.50 2.38 -28.77
C GLY A 44 40.62 2.39 -30.03
N GLU A 45 39.43 1.79 -29.99
CA GLU A 45 38.45 1.85 -31.10
C GLU A 45 37.19 2.65 -30.69
N GLU A 46 36.65 3.45 -31.63
CA GLU A 46 35.44 4.27 -31.45
C GLU A 46 34.16 3.45 -31.64
N VAL A 47 33.18 3.65 -30.74
CA VAL A 47 31.95 2.84 -30.69
C VAL A 47 30.69 3.69 -30.53
N TRP A 48 29.66 3.38 -31.32
CA TRP A 48 28.36 4.08 -31.38
C TRP A 48 27.19 3.17 -30.95
N PHE A 49 26.15 3.74 -30.34
CA PHE A 49 24.99 3.00 -29.81
C PHE A 49 23.67 3.33 -30.53
N LEU A 50 22.85 2.29 -30.79
CA LEU A 50 21.42 2.44 -31.10
C LEU A 50 20.61 2.31 -29.81
N GLN A 51 19.75 3.29 -29.54
CA GLN A 51 18.85 3.29 -28.39
C GLN A 51 17.54 2.60 -28.78
N ASP A 52 17.24 1.45 -28.18
CA ASP A 52 15.90 0.87 -28.24
C ASP A 52 15.42 0.53 -26.82
N GLU A 53 14.14 0.72 -26.58
CA GLU A 53 13.55 0.72 -25.24
C GLU A 53 13.71 -0.63 -24.54
N GLY A 54 14.60 -0.67 -23.55
CA GLY A 54 14.49 -1.56 -22.41
C GLY A 54 15.35 -2.82 -22.36
N VAL A 55 15.99 -3.29 -23.44
CA VAL A 55 16.84 -4.50 -23.35
C VAL A 55 18.01 -4.50 -24.36
N ALA A 56 19.24 -4.53 -23.83
CA ALA A 56 20.54 -4.79 -24.47
C ALA A 56 21.04 -3.84 -25.58
N LYS A 57 22.23 -3.26 -25.37
CA LYS A 57 22.95 -2.42 -26.33
C LYS A 57 23.94 -3.27 -27.16
N GLY A 58 24.01 -3.10 -28.47
CA GLY A 58 24.95 -3.81 -29.36
C GLY A 58 25.75 -2.88 -30.28
N TYR A 59 26.88 -3.36 -30.82
CA TYR A 59 27.85 -2.63 -31.67
C TYR A 59 28.17 -3.37 -32.98
N CYS A 60 28.64 -2.62 -33.99
CA CYS A 60 29.45 -3.13 -35.11
C CYS A 60 30.71 -2.26 -35.25
N SER A 61 31.87 -2.88 -35.46
CA SER A 61 33.15 -2.21 -35.79
C SER A 61 33.45 -2.20 -37.30
N CYS A 62 32.44 -2.41 -38.14
CA CYS A 62 32.59 -2.55 -39.57
C CYS A 62 32.44 -1.19 -40.30
N ASP A 63 33.38 -0.83 -41.18
CA ASP A 63 33.31 0.37 -42.07
C ASP A 63 32.02 0.44 -42.91
N ASP A 64 31.32 -0.70 -43.06
CA ASP A 64 30.04 -0.80 -43.77
C ASP A 64 28.83 -0.26 -42.99
N PHE A 65 28.97 0.02 -41.68
CA PHE A 65 27.85 0.46 -40.83
C PHE A 65 27.41 1.90 -41.12
N GLU A 66 28.34 2.82 -41.38
CA GLU A 66 28.01 4.20 -41.73
C GLU A 66 27.22 4.28 -43.06
N LYS A 67 27.58 3.43 -44.04
CA LYS A 67 26.82 3.30 -45.29
C LYS A 67 25.41 2.76 -45.07
N ALA A 68 25.25 1.76 -44.19
CA ALA A 68 23.95 1.16 -43.91
C ALA A 68 22.98 2.15 -43.22
N ILE A 69 23.48 3.02 -42.34
CA ILE A 69 22.67 4.10 -41.74
C ILE A 69 22.33 5.19 -42.77
N ALA A 70 23.28 5.59 -43.62
CA ALA A 70 23.06 6.60 -44.65
C ALA A 70 22.03 6.16 -45.71
N GLU A 71 21.98 4.87 -46.05
CA GLU A 71 21.03 4.30 -47.01
C GLU A 71 19.63 4.08 -46.42
N ALA A 72 19.52 3.92 -45.09
CA ALA A 72 18.27 3.51 -44.45
C ALA A 72 17.16 4.58 -44.41
N LYS A 73 17.46 5.87 -44.62
CA LYS A 73 16.48 6.99 -44.66
C LYS A 73 15.23 6.80 -43.76
N GLY A 74 15.43 6.43 -42.49
CA GLY A 74 14.37 6.26 -41.49
C GLY A 74 13.60 4.92 -41.48
N GLY A 75 14.06 3.89 -42.19
CA GLY A 75 13.53 2.52 -42.11
C GLY A 75 14.43 1.57 -41.27
N PRO A 76 13.91 0.39 -40.85
CA PRO A 76 14.68 -0.56 -40.05
C PRO A 76 15.89 -1.12 -40.84
N VAL A 77 17.08 -0.91 -40.29
CA VAL A 77 18.35 -1.35 -40.89
C VAL A 77 18.48 -2.88 -40.77
N LYS A 78 18.90 -3.56 -41.84
CA LYS A 78 19.22 -4.99 -41.77
C LYS A 78 20.45 -5.19 -40.87
N PRO A 79 20.39 -6.07 -39.85
CA PRO A 79 21.50 -6.25 -38.92
C PRO A 79 22.71 -6.90 -39.60
N CYS A 80 23.90 -6.35 -39.33
CA CYS A 80 25.19 -6.88 -39.78
C CYS A 80 25.44 -8.30 -39.27
N PRO A 81 26.05 -9.20 -40.07
CA PRO A 81 26.38 -10.57 -39.65
C PRO A 81 27.42 -10.66 -38.51
N HIS A 82 28.18 -9.61 -38.21
CA HIS A 82 29.25 -9.60 -37.19
C HIS A 82 28.90 -8.79 -35.92
N LEU A 83 27.62 -8.72 -35.54
CA LEU A 83 27.17 -7.90 -34.42
C LEU A 83 27.66 -8.45 -33.05
N VAL A 84 28.41 -7.63 -32.31
CA VAL A 84 28.89 -7.90 -30.94
C VAL A 84 27.98 -7.16 -29.93
N ALA A 85 27.69 -7.72 -28.76
CA ALA A 85 26.85 -7.06 -27.74
C ALA A 85 27.56 -6.99 -26.38
N VAL A 86 27.47 -5.86 -25.67
CA VAL A 86 27.88 -5.71 -24.26
C VAL A 86 26.64 -5.36 -23.47
N GLY A 87 26.36 -6.22 -22.51
CA GLY A 87 25.41 -5.91 -21.46
C GLY A 87 26.08 -4.97 -20.47
N LEU A 88 25.47 -3.80 -20.24
CA LEU A 88 25.73 -3.03 -19.02
C LEU A 88 25.06 -3.76 -17.86
N TRP A 89 25.85 -4.48 -17.06
CA TRP A 89 25.46 -4.85 -15.70
C TRP A 89 26.30 -4.02 -14.74
N ALA A 90 25.66 -3.05 -14.07
CA ALA A 90 26.25 -2.45 -12.88
C ALA A 90 26.33 -3.54 -11.81
N ARG A 91 27.53 -3.97 -11.45
CA ARG A 91 27.75 -4.78 -10.25
C ARG A 91 27.22 -3.98 -9.06
N GLU A 92 26.17 -4.47 -8.40
CA GLU A 92 26.00 -4.17 -6.97
C GLU A 92 27.30 -4.59 -6.29
N ALA A 93 27.90 -3.66 -5.55
CA ALA A 93 29.19 -3.87 -4.91
C ALA A 93 29.18 -5.19 -4.12
N GLU A 94 30.08 -6.10 -4.50
CA GLU A 94 30.29 -7.34 -3.78
C GLU A 94 30.76 -7.01 -2.36
N THR A 95 29.88 -7.22 -1.39
CA THR A 95 30.28 -7.54 -0.03
C THR A 95 31.26 -8.72 -0.05
N PRO A 96 32.30 -8.70 0.79
CA PRO A 96 33.47 -9.57 0.63
C PRO A 96 33.11 -11.06 0.66
N GLU A 97 33.92 -11.78 -0.10
CA GLU A 97 34.08 -13.22 -0.26
C GLU A 97 33.70 -14.04 0.98
N ALA A 98 32.87 -15.05 0.74
CA ALA A 98 32.35 -15.98 1.72
C ALA A 98 33.47 -16.73 2.44
N ALA A 99 33.83 -16.25 3.64
CA ALA A 99 34.26 -17.13 4.70
C ALA A 99 33.18 -18.20 4.88
N GLU A 100 33.55 -19.48 4.95
CA GLU A 100 32.64 -20.57 5.31
C GLU A 100 31.75 -20.08 6.44
N ALA A 101 30.45 -19.98 6.16
CA ALA A 101 29.51 -19.52 7.15
C ALA A 101 29.69 -20.40 8.38
N PRO A 102 29.96 -19.83 9.57
CA PRO A 102 29.86 -20.63 10.79
C PRO A 102 28.50 -21.33 10.71
N PRO A 103 28.43 -22.64 11.03
CA PRO A 103 27.20 -23.41 10.88
C PRO A 103 26.09 -22.55 11.43
N LEU A 104 25.09 -22.24 10.57
CA LEU A 104 23.96 -21.39 10.92
C LEU A 104 23.58 -21.78 12.33
N GLU A 105 23.92 -20.91 13.30
CA GLU A 105 23.34 -21.03 14.60
C GLU A 105 21.87 -20.84 14.28
N THR A 106 21.15 -21.96 14.19
CA THR A 106 19.70 -21.98 14.26
C THR A 106 19.42 -20.96 15.33
N PRO A 107 18.68 -19.86 15.04
CA PRO A 107 18.41 -18.86 16.05
C PRO A 107 18.01 -19.66 17.26
N GLN A 108 18.84 -19.64 18.32
CA GLN A 108 18.52 -20.40 19.50
C GLN A 108 17.25 -19.73 19.94
N VAL A 109 16.11 -20.33 19.59
CA VAL A 109 14.83 -19.99 20.18
C VAL A 109 15.17 -20.15 21.64
N PRO A 110 15.28 -19.05 22.41
CA PRO A 110 15.59 -19.18 23.82
C PRO A 110 14.60 -20.23 24.32
N ALA A 111 15.12 -21.24 25.02
CA ALA A 111 14.28 -22.27 25.60
C ALA A 111 13.04 -21.60 26.21
N PRO A 112 11.83 -22.17 26.10
CA PRO A 112 10.61 -21.55 26.60
C PRO A 112 10.62 -21.53 28.14
N ASP A 113 11.53 -20.75 28.73
CA ASP A 113 11.67 -20.47 30.15
C ASP A 113 10.90 -19.21 30.53
N VAL A 114 10.32 -18.50 29.55
CA VAL A 114 9.19 -17.61 29.84
C VAL A 114 7.95 -18.48 29.92
N ALA A 115 7.80 -19.19 31.04
CA ALA A 115 6.49 -19.65 31.44
C ALA A 115 5.54 -18.45 31.31
N LEU A 116 4.44 -18.64 30.59
CA LEU A 116 3.43 -17.61 30.36
C LEU A 116 2.68 -17.39 31.68
N VAL A 117 3.35 -16.71 32.61
CA VAL A 117 2.85 -16.44 33.93
C VAL A 117 2.00 -15.18 33.85
N PRO A 118 0.78 -15.20 34.42
CA PRO A 118 -0.05 -14.02 34.45
C PRO A 118 0.67 -12.93 35.26
N VAL A 119 0.90 -11.79 34.63
CA VAL A 119 1.52 -10.61 35.28
C VAL A 119 0.62 -10.06 36.39
N ALA A 120 -0.68 -10.36 36.34
CA ALA A 120 -1.68 -9.89 37.29
C ALA A 120 -2.33 -11.04 38.07
N ASP A 121 -2.57 -10.80 39.36
CA ASP A 121 -3.37 -11.68 40.21
C ASP A 121 -4.84 -11.74 39.75
N VAL A 122 -5.45 -12.92 39.88
CA VAL A 122 -6.84 -13.16 39.46
C VAL A 122 -7.84 -12.35 40.29
N GLY A 123 -7.57 -12.13 41.57
CA GLY A 123 -8.37 -11.28 42.45
C GLY A 123 -8.39 -9.83 41.97
N TRP A 124 -7.22 -9.27 41.64
CA TRP A 124 -7.12 -7.94 41.06
C TRP A 124 -7.85 -7.84 39.70
N MET A 125 -7.68 -8.84 38.82
CA MET A 125 -8.38 -8.88 37.53
C MET A 125 -9.90 -8.90 37.69
N LYS A 126 -10.44 -9.66 38.66
CA LYS A 126 -11.87 -9.66 38.98
C LYS A 126 -12.35 -8.29 39.46
N ALA A 127 -11.58 -7.65 40.34
CA ALA A 127 -11.92 -6.31 40.83
C ALA A 127 -11.93 -5.27 39.70
N LEU A 128 -10.92 -5.30 38.82
CA LEU A 128 -10.86 -4.43 37.65
C LEU A 128 -12.05 -4.65 36.71
N TYR A 129 -12.40 -5.92 36.45
CA TYR A 129 -13.54 -6.25 35.60
C TYR A 129 -14.86 -5.78 36.19
N GLU A 130 -15.07 -5.94 37.51
CA GLU A 130 -16.30 -5.45 38.15
C GLU A 130 -16.36 -3.92 38.19
N GLN A 131 -15.23 -3.23 38.39
CA GLN A 131 -15.15 -1.77 38.26
C GLN A 131 -15.54 -1.32 36.85
N PHE A 132 -15.00 -1.97 35.82
CA PHE A 132 -15.33 -1.62 34.44
C PHE A 132 -16.80 -1.94 34.11
N ARG A 133 -17.32 -3.07 34.58
CA ARG A 133 -18.72 -3.44 34.43
C ARG A 133 -19.66 -2.48 35.16
N SER A 134 -19.25 -1.97 36.32
CA SER A 134 -19.96 -0.94 37.07
C SER A 134 -19.95 0.39 36.32
N PHE A 135 -18.80 0.77 35.76
CA PHE A 135 -18.66 1.96 34.92
C PHE A 135 -19.60 1.93 33.70
N ILE A 136 -19.64 0.80 32.97
CA ILE A 136 -20.54 0.65 31.82
C ILE A 136 -22.00 0.81 32.25
N ARG A 137 -22.41 0.19 33.37
CA ARG A 137 -23.81 0.24 33.85
C ARG A 137 -24.19 1.58 34.46
N GLY A 138 -23.26 2.26 35.14
CA GLY A 138 -23.54 3.48 35.90
C GLY A 138 -23.27 4.79 35.16
N VAL A 139 -22.35 4.79 34.19
CA VAL A 139 -21.87 6.03 33.52
C VAL A 139 -22.24 6.07 32.04
N MET A 140 -22.24 4.91 31.36
CA MET A 140 -22.56 4.85 29.93
C MET A 140 -24.07 4.78 29.70
N LYS A 141 -24.55 5.60 28.77
CA LYS A 141 -25.96 5.76 28.41
C LYS A 141 -26.25 5.08 27.06
N PRO A 142 -27.26 4.18 27.01
CA PRO A 142 -27.75 3.62 25.75
C PRO A 142 -28.19 4.73 24.78
N GLY A 143 -27.91 4.57 23.49
CA GLY A 143 -28.23 5.52 22.42
C GLY A 143 -27.28 6.71 22.29
N ILE A 144 -26.42 6.96 23.30
CA ILE A 144 -25.42 8.04 23.29
C ILE A 144 -24.02 7.45 23.23
N ASP A 145 -23.70 6.57 24.18
CA ASP A 145 -22.35 6.00 24.33
C ASP A 145 -22.20 4.66 23.60
N TYR A 146 -23.29 3.93 23.46
CA TYR A 146 -23.38 2.69 22.71
C TYR A 146 -24.79 2.53 22.13
N GLY A 147 -24.91 1.81 21.02
CA GLY A 147 -26.18 1.66 20.31
C GLY A 147 -26.37 0.25 19.76
N PRO A 148 -27.59 -0.11 19.34
CA PRO A 148 -27.83 -1.39 18.69
C PRO A 148 -27.00 -1.49 17.40
N VAL A 149 -26.56 -2.71 17.06
CA VAL A 149 -26.01 -2.99 15.74
C VAL A 149 -27.15 -2.91 14.72
N PRO A 150 -27.03 -2.12 13.64
CA PRO A 150 -28.04 -2.12 12.58
C PRO A 150 -28.24 -3.53 12.01
N GLY A 151 -29.49 -4.02 11.99
CA GLY A 151 -29.85 -5.30 11.37
C GLY A 151 -29.63 -6.57 12.19
N THR A 152 -29.19 -6.49 13.46
CA THR A 152 -29.06 -7.67 14.33
C THR A 152 -29.47 -7.38 15.79
N ASN A 153 -29.94 -8.41 16.52
CA ASN A 153 -30.23 -8.34 17.96
C ASN A 153 -28.99 -8.67 18.82
N ASN A 154 -27.79 -8.37 18.32
CA ASN A 154 -26.53 -8.70 18.99
C ASN A 154 -26.10 -7.64 20.02
N ARG A 155 -24.97 -7.89 20.68
CA ARG A 155 -24.26 -6.94 21.56
C ARG A 155 -24.14 -5.56 20.88
N PRO A 156 -24.27 -4.46 21.64
CA PRO A 156 -24.28 -3.11 21.07
C PRO A 156 -22.92 -2.73 20.45
N ILE A 157 -22.90 -1.75 19.55
CA ILE A 157 -21.66 -1.12 19.07
C ILE A 157 -21.25 0.02 20.00
N LEU A 158 -19.94 0.21 20.15
CA LEU A 158 -19.39 1.36 20.88
C LEU A 158 -19.45 2.60 20.01
N LEU A 159 -20.10 3.65 20.48
CA LEU A 159 -20.16 4.94 19.79
C LEU A 159 -19.00 5.83 20.26
N LYS A 160 -18.70 6.87 19.46
CA LYS A 160 -17.61 7.81 19.76
C LYS A 160 -17.66 8.39 21.18
N PRO A 161 -18.81 8.88 21.70
CA PRO A 161 -18.87 9.39 23.06
C PRO A 161 -18.53 8.34 24.11
N GLY A 162 -18.92 7.08 23.89
CA GLY A 162 -18.58 5.96 24.76
C GLY A 162 -17.08 5.64 24.73
N ALA A 163 -16.47 5.62 23.54
CA ALA A 163 -15.03 5.42 23.41
C ALA A 163 -14.23 6.52 24.12
N GLU A 164 -14.64 7.79 23.99
CA GLU A 164 -14.02 8.91 24.70
C GLU A 164 -14.18 8.80 26.23
N LYS A 165 -15.33 8.34 26.72
CA LYS A 165 -15.56 8.10 28.15
C LYS A 165 -14.68 6.97 28.69
N ILE A 166 -14.58 5.87 27.96
CA ILE A 166 -13.72 4.73 28.32
C ILE A 166 -12.25 5.18 28.33
N LEU A 167 -11.81 5.90 27.30
CA LEU A 167 -10.47 6.46 27.20
C LEU A 167 -10.14 7.33 28.43
N ARG A 168 -11.07 8.20 28.84
CA ARG A 168 -10.93 9.01 30.08
C ARG A 168 -10.92 8.16 31.35
N PHE A 169 -11.78 7.14 31.44
CA PHE A 169 -11.88 6.24 32.60
C PHE A 169 -10.56 5.48 32.85
N PHE A 170 -9.90 5.04 31.79
CA PHE A 170 -8.60 4.35 31.88
C PHE A 170 -7.39 5.29 31.91
N GLY A 171 -7.60 6.61 31.85
CA GLY A 171 -6.51 7.60 31.84
C GLY A 171 -5.63 7.50 30.59
N LEU A 172 -6.21 7.09 29.45
CA LEU A 172 -5.49 6.95 28.19
C LEU A 172 -5.50 8.28 27.42
N ARG A 173 -4.42 8.56 26.69
CA ARG A 173 -4.31 9.68 25.76
C ARG A 173 -4.24 9.14 24.33
N ALA A 174 -5.13 9.61 23.46
CA ALA A 174 -5.06 9.31 22.04
C ALA A 174 -4.16 10.30 21.30
N ASN A 175 -3.26 9.78 20.47
CA ASN A 175 -2.58 10.50 19.42
C ASN A 175 -3.10 10.00 18.07
N ALA A 176 -3.73 10.88 17.30
CA ALA A 176 -4.31 10.53 16.00
C ALA A 176 -3.53 11.20 14.89
N THR A 177 -3.12 10.42 13.89
CA THR A 177 -2.36 10.88 12.73
C THR A 177 -2.98 10.35 11.45
N ILE A 178 -2.91 11.13 10.38
CA ILE A 178 -3.25 10.64 9.04
C ILE A 178 -2.11 9.72 8.61
N ASP A 179 -2.44 8.46 8.35
CA ASP A 179 -1.50 7.45 7.88
C ASP A 179 -1.50 7.37 6.34
N LYS A 180 -2.66 7.55 5.72
CA LYS A 180 -2.79 7.63 4.27
C LYS A 180 -3.93 8.56 3.86
N GLU A 181 -3.68 9.34 2.84
CA GLU A 181 -4.63 10.27 2.21
C GLU A 181 -4.54 10.09 0.69
N VAL A 182 -5.69 9.97 0.04
CA VAL A 182 -5.81 9.99 -1.42
C VAL A 182 -7.00 10.88 -1.74
N GLU A 183 -6.74 11.97 -2.46
CA GLU A 183 -7.75 12.90 -2.93
C GLU A 183 -7.62 13.08 -4.43
N ASP A 184 -8.63 12.65 -5.17
CA ASP A 184 -8.77 12.94 -6.59
C ASP A 184 -9.95 13.90 -6.79
N TRP A 185 -9.60 15.13 -7.13
CA TRP A 185 -10.55 16.22 -7.35
C TRP A 185 -11.12 16.23 -8.77
N ILE A 186 -10.53 15.47 -9.69
CA ILE A 186 -11.00 15.32 -11.07
C ILE A 186 -11.99 14.16 -11.15
N GLN A 187 -11.62 13.00 -10.60
CA GLN A 187 -12.52 11.87 -10.39
C GLN A 187 -12.79 11.76 -8.88
N PRO A 188 -13.99 12.13 -8.38
CA PRO A 188 -14.25 12.37 -6.95
C PRO A 188 -14.03 11.14 -6.05
N PHE A 189 -12.77 10.87 -5.73
CA PHE A 189 -12.33 9.75 -4.93
C PHE A 189 -11.51 10.26 -3.77
N PHE A 190 -12.05 10.06 -2.57
CA PHE A 190 -11.44 10.49 -1.32
C PHE A 190 -11.29 9.27 -0.43
N TYR A 191 -10.07 8.98 0.00
CA TYR A 191 -9.75 7.90 0.93
C TYR A 191 -8.86 8.44 2.05
N TYR A 192 -9.26 8.19 3.29
CA TYR A 192 -8.47 8.52 4.46
C TYR A 192 -8.26 7.27 5.30
N ARG A 193 -7.04 7.08 5.79
CA ARG A 193 -6.70 6.11 6.84
C ARG A 193 -6.03 6.87 7.97
N PHE A 194 -6.58 6.75 9.17
CA PHE A 194 -5.99 7.27 10.39
C PHE A 194 -5.31 6.15 11.16
N LYS A 195 -4.14 6.47 11.74
CA LYS A 195 -3.50 5.70 12.80
C LYS A 195 -3.78 6.37 14.13
N VAL A 196 -4.33 5.63 15.08
CA VAL A 196 -4.52 6.08 16.47
C VAL A 196 -3.63 5.26 17.38
N GLU A 197 -2.80 5.96 18.13
CA GLU A 197 -1.95 5.42 19.18
C GLU A 197 -2.52 5.83 20.54
N LEU A 198 -2.70 4.87 21.44
CA LEU A 198 -3.13 5.14 22.81
C LEU A 198 -1.94 5.02 23.75
N TYR A 199 -1.72 6.06 24.52
CA TYR A 199 -0.66 6.12 25.52
C TYR A 199 -1.24 6.16 26.93
N ARG A 200 -0.54 5.53 27.86
CA ARG A 200 -0.68 5.79 29.29
C ARG A 200 0.67 6.29 29.78
N ASP A 201 0.71 7.55 30.17
CA ASP A 201 1.96 8.28 30.38
C ASP A 201 2.83 8.19 29.10
N ASP A 202 4.07 7.70 29.21
CA ASP A 202 4.98 7.51 28.08
C ASP A 202 4.91 6.12 27.44
N ARG A 203 4.01 5.25 27.92
CA ARG A 203 3.89 3.87 27.43
C ARG A 203 2.82 3.77 26.35
N LEU A 204 3.20 3.26 25.18
CA LEU A 204 2.27 2.88 24.14
C LEU A 204 1.48 1.65 24.59
N VAL A 205 0.15 1.77 24.63
CA VAL A 205 -0.78 0.72 25.09
C VAL A 205 -1.42 -0.01 23.91
N ALA A 206 -1.84 0.73 22.88
CA ALA A 206 -2.46 0.14 21.69
C ALA A 206 -2.26 1.02 20.46
N VAL A 207 -2.28 0.39 19.30
CA VAL A 207 -2.32 1.05 18.00
C VAL A 207 -3.46 0.45 17.20
N ALA A 208 -4.27 1.30 16.59
CA ALA A 208 -5.28 0.84 15.64
C ALA A 208 -5.37 1.77 14.43
N TYR A 209 -5.92 1.21 13.36
CA TYR A 209 -6.18 1.92 12.12
C TYR A 209 -7.68 1.97 11.86
N GLY A 210 -8.11 3.05 11.23
CA GLY A 210 -9.47 3.19 10.73
C GLY A 210 -9.44 3.94 9.41
N SER A 211 -10.21 3.46 8.44
CA SER A 211 -10.29 4.08 7.13
C SER A 211 -11.72 4.36 6.72
N ALA A 212 -11.88 5.32 5.82
CA ALA A 212 -13.12 5.64 5.16
C ALA A 212 -12.86 6.12 3.74
N ASN A 213 -13.77 5.84 2.80
CA ASN A 213 -13.64 6.34 1.43
C ASN A 213 -14.96 6.65 0.73
N SER A 214 -14.93 7.57 -0.25
CA SER A 214 -16.12 8.04 -0.97
C SER A 214 -16.87 6.95 -1.75
N LYS A 215 -16.26 5.79 -2.01
CA LYS A 215 -16.92 4.65 -2.69
C LYS A 215 -17.72 3.75 -1.74
N GLU A 216 -17.72 3.99 -0.42
CA GLU A 216 -18.61 3.24 0.48
C GLU A 216 -20.09 3.49 0.14
N SER A 217 -20.91 2.43 0.21
CA SER A 217 -22.33 2.44 -0.21
C SER A 217 -23.14 3.64 0.31
N LYS A 218 -22.90 4.07 1.55
CA LYS A 218 -23.60 5.18 2.21
C LYS A 218 -23.25 6.57 1.69
N TRP A 219 -22.11 6.74 1.04
CA TRP A 219 -21.67 8.04 0.49
C TRP A 219 -21.64 8.03 -1.04
N ALA A 220 -21.33 6.89 -1.65
CA ALA A 220 -21.31 6.70 -3.09
C ALA A 220 -22.70 6.75 -3.72
N TYR A 221 -23.75 6.47 -2.93
CA TYR A 221 -25.12 6.40 -3.42
C TYR A 221 -26.09 7.16 -2.52
N ARG A 222 -27.20 7.59 -3.12
CA ARG A 222 -28.34 8.15 -2.41
C ARG A 222 -29.64 7.52 -2.92
N TRP A 223 -30.64 7.50 -2.06
CA TRP A 223 -31.97 7.02 -2.38
C TRP A 223 -32.88 8.20 -2.69
N VAL A 224 -33.40 8.26 -3.92
CA VAL A 224 -34.19 9.39 -4.40
C VAL A 224 -35.55 8.93 -4.92
N PRO A 225 -36.62 9.74 -4.79
CA PRO A 225 -37.90 9.44 -5.43
C PRO A 225 -37.75 9.48 -6.95
N GLU A 226 -38.71 8.89 -7.66
CA GLU A 226 -38.67 8.82 -9.12
C GLU A 226 -38.46 10.17 -9.83
N SER A 227 -39.03 11.25 -9.28
CA SER A 227 -38.91 12.61 -9.82
C SER A 227 -37.48 13.16 -9.82
N GLN A 228 -36.61 12.62 -8.97
CA GLN A 228 -35.23 13.07 -8.79
C GLN A 228 -34.21 12.12 -9.43
N VAL A 229 -34.66 11.05 -10.11
CA VAL A 229 -33.76 10.18 -10.86
C VAL A 229 -33.21 10.96 -12.07
N PRO A 230 -31.88 11.12 -12.21
CA PRO A 230 -31.29 11.78 -13.37
C PRO A 230 -31.74 11.12 -14.67
N LYS A 231 -32.16 11.92 -15.66
CA LYS A 231 -32.66 11.42 -16.96
C LYS A 231 -31.67 10.53 -17.72
N ARG A 232 -30.38 10.67 -17.43
CA ARG A 232 -29.30 9.86 -18.02
C ARG A 232 -29.27 8.41 -17.54
N LEU A 233 -29.95 8.10 -16.44
CA LEU A 233 -29.97 6.76 -15.85
C LEU A 233 -31.27 6.05 -16.23
N ASP A 234 -31.13 4.77 -16.60
CA ASP A 234 -32.26 3.91 -16.86
C ASP A 234 -32.89 3.43 -15.54
N LYS A 235 -34.14 3.84 -15.31
CA LYS A 235 -34.88 3.57 -14.07
C LYS A 235 -35.21 2.09 -13.87
N GLU A 236 -35.25 1.30 -14.94
CA GLU A 236 -35.62 -0.12 -14.85
C GLU A 236 -34.53 -0.94 -14.14
N HIS A 237 -33.27 -0.55 -14.33
CA HIS A 237 -32.10 -1.27 -13.84
C HIS A 237 -31.55 -0.75 -12.50
N LEU A 238 -32.12 0.33 -11.94
CA LEU A 238 -31.69 0.86 -10.65
C LEU A 238 -32.27 0.04 -9.49
N PRO A 239 -31.48 -0.25 -8.44
CA PRO A 239 -32.00 -0.85 -7.21
C PRO A 239 -33.11 0.01 -6.61
N LYS A 240 -34.18 -0.64 -6.15
CA LYS A 240 -35.37 0.02 -5.61
C LYS A 240 -35.63 -0.42 -4.19
N ARG A 241 -36.12 0.49 -3.35
CA ARG A 241 -36.63 0.17 -2.02
C ARG A 241 -37.90 0.97 -1.72
N LEU A 242 -38.76 0.41 -0.88
CA LEU A 242 -39.99 1.05 -0.46
C LEU A 242 -39.74 1.83 0.84
N ALA A 243 -40.02 3.13 0.84
CA ALA A 243 -40.04 3.97 2.02
C ALA A 243 -41.46 4.47 2.26
N GLY A 244 -42.22 3.74 3.09
CA GLY A 244 -43.65 3.99 3.29
C GLY A 244 -44.46 3.69 2.03
N LYS A 245 -45.03 4.73 1.41
CA LYS A 245 -45.79 4.62 0.14
C LYS A 245 -44.98 5.01 -1.09
N THR A 246 -43.73 5.44 -0.91
CA THR A 246 -42.90 5.97 -1.99
C THR A 246 -41.82 4.96 -2.38
N VAL A 247 -41.69 4.69 -3.68
CA VAL A 247 -40.58 3.91 -4.23
C VAL A 247 -39.37 4.84 -4.40
N LEU A 248 -38.25 4.45 -3.77
CA LEU A 248 -36.98 5.14 -3.89
C LEU A 248 -36.04 4.32 -4.79
N TYR A 249 -35.23 5.03 -5.57
CA TYR A 249 -34.23 4.49 -6.47
C TYR A 249 -32.83 4.83 -5.97
N ARG A 250 -31.92 3.85 -5.98
CA ARG A 250 -30.52 4.06 -5.61
C ARG A 250 -29.77 4.65 -6.79
N VAL A 251 -29.29 5.89 -6.67
CA VAL A 251 -28.53 6.59 -7.72
C VAL A 251 -27.14 6.95 -7.22
N PRO A 252 -26.12 7.08 -8.10
CA PRO A 252 -24.83 7.62 -7.74
C PRO A 252 -24.97 9.02 -7.10
N ASN A 253 -24.18 9.27 -6.06
CA ASN A 253 -24.14 10.58 -5.42
C ASN A 253 -23.26 11.53 -6.25
N GLU A 254 -23.81 12.68 -6.63
CA GLU A 254 -23.11 13.72 -7.39
C GLU A 254 -22.42 14.74 -6.47
N ASP A 255 -22.81 14.77 -5.19
CA ASP A 255 -22.28 15.69 -4.19
C ASP A 255 -21.27 15.00 -3.27
N ILE A 256 -20.27 14.35 -3.85
CA ILE A 256 -19.21 13.66 -3.08
C ILE A 256 -18.26 14.69 -2.44
N PHE A 257 -18.03 15.82 -3.10
CA PHE A 257 -17.11 16.86 -2.63
C PHE A 257 -17.54 17.48 -1.29
N SER A 258 -18.85 17.56 -1.00
CA SER A 258 -19.33 18.05 0.29
C SER A 258 -19.10 17.06 1.45
N LEU A 259 -18.81 15.79 1.14
CA LEU A 259 -18.67 14.72 2.12
C LEU A 259 -17.22 14.51 2.59
N VAL A 260 -16.25 15.24 2.04
CA VAL A 260 -14.82 15.08 2.33
C VAL A 260 -14.54 15.07 3.85
N ASP A 261 -15.00 16.09 4.57
CA ASP A 261 -14.86 16.19 6.03
C ASP A 261 -15.62 15.08 6.77
N THR A 262 -16.78 14.66 6.26
CA THR A 262 -17.56 13.57 6.85
C THR A 262 -16.80 12.24 6.75
N ILE A 263 -16.18 11.96 5.60
CA ILE A 263 -15.38 10.76 5.36
C ILE A 263 -14.13 10.80 6.25
N GLN A 264 -13.43 11.93 6.30
CA GLN A 264 -12.24 12.09 7.15
C GLN A 264 -12.58 11.87 8.63
N LYS A 265 -13.65 12.49 9.14
CA LYS A 265 -14.13 12.29 10.52
C LYS A 265 -14.59 10.87 10.78
N MET A 266 -15.14 10.17 9.79
CA MET A 266 -15.52 8.76 9.92
C MET A 266 -14.29 7.86 10.06
N ALA A 267 -13.25 8.07 9.25
CA ALA A 267 -11.99 7.32 9.36
C ALA A 267 -11.37 7.47 10.76
N LEU A 268 -11.28 8.70 11.26
CA LEU A 268 -10.80 8.99 12.62
C LEU A 268 -11.66 8.33 13.69
N LYS A 269 -13.00 8.41 13.57
CA LYS A 269 -13.95 7.76 14.50
C LYS A 269 -13.68 6.26 14.58
N ARG A 270 -13.57 5.58 13.44
CA ARG A 270 -13.31 4.14 13.35
C ARG A 270 -11.97 3.79 13.99
N ALA A 271 -10.93 4.56 13.71
CA ALA A 271 -9.59 4.34 14.27
C ALA A 271 -9.59 4.46 15.80
N LEU A 272 -10.24 5.50 16.34
CA LEU A 272 -10.32 5.75 17.79
C LEU A 272 -11.10 4.65 18.50
N VAL A 273 -12.28 4.28 17.99
CA VAL A 273 -13.11 3.23 18.59
C VAL A 273 -12.38 1.89 18.58
N ALA A 274 -11.71 1.55 17.48
CA ALA A 274 -10.90 0.34 17.37
C ALA A 274 -9.75 0.32 18.40
N ALA A 275 -9.01 1.43 18.52
CA ALA A 275 -7.89 1.53 19.47
C ALA A 275 -8.35 1.35 20.92
N VAL A 276 -9.47 2.00 21.30
CA VAL A 276 -10.03 1.91 22.65
C VAL A 276 -10.50 0.49 22.95
N ARG A 277 -11.22 -0.15 22.02
CA ARG A 277 -11.68 -1.54 22.20
C ARG A 277 -10.53 -2.51 22.41
N MET A 278 -9.45 -2.33 21.65
CA MET A 278 -8.23 -3.14 21.76
C MET A 278 -7.51 -2.92 23.09
N ALA A 279 -7.35 -1.67 23.53
CA ALA A 279 -6.62 -1.34 24.76
C ALA A 279 -7.35 -1.79 26.05
N THR A 280 -8.68 -1.74 26.07
CA THR A 280 -9.46 -1.87 27.31
C THR A 280 -10.27 -3.15 27.41
N ALA A 281 -10.08 -4.10 26.49
CA ALA A 281 -10.91 -5.30 26.35
C ALA A 281 -12.42 -5.01 26.23
N ALA A 282 -12.78 -3.82 25.73
CA ALA A 282 -14.17 -3.41 25.54
C ALA A 282 -14.92 -4.26 24.50
N SER A 283 -14.19 -5.01 23.66
CA SER A 283 -14.76 -5.99 22.73
C SER A 283 -15.61 -7.07 23.39
N ALA A 284 -15.43 -7.33 24.70
CA ALA A 284 -16.30 -8.24 25.46
C ALA A 284 -17.74 -7.73 25.57
N TYR A 285 -17.93 -6.40 25.52
CA TYR A 285 -19.22 -5.74 25.68
C TYR A 285 -19.76 -5.17 24.37
N PHE A 286 -18.86 -4.73 23.49
CA PHE A 286 -19.22 -4.00 22.28
C PHE A 286 -18.71 -4.69 21.01
N GLU A 287 -19.59 -4.87 20.04
CA GLU A 287 -19.24 -5.36 18.71
C GLU A 287 -18.49 -4.32 17.88
N GLU A 288 -17.88 -4.80 16.81
CA GLU A 288 -17.34 -3.92 15.77
C GLU A 288 -18.49 -3.31 14.97
N GLU A 289 -18.35 -2.05 14.60
CA GLU A 289 -19.25 -1.43 13.64
C GLU A 289 -18.91 -1.96 12.25
N TYR A 290 -19.68 -2.93 11.78
CA TYR A 290 -19.71 -3.29 10.36
C TYR A 290 -20.68 -2.34 9.66
N ASP A 291 -20.33 -1.87 8.45
CA ASP A 291 -21.28 -1.14 7.59
C ASP A 291 -22.33 -2.14 7.07
N ALA A 292 -23.25 -2.55 7.94
CA ALA A 292 -24.45 -3.25 7.52
C ALA A 292 -25.27 -2.25 6.70
N GLU A 293 -25.44 -2.53 5.41
CA GLU A 293 -26.40 -1.82 4.58
C GLU A 293 -27.76 -1.90 5.28
N THR A 294 -28.28 -0.77 5.75
CA THR A 294 -29.67 -0.69 6.18
C THR A 294 -30.53 -0.97 4.97
N GLY A 295 -31.05 -2.21 4.90
CA GLY A 295 -32.01 -2.66 3.91
C GLY A 295 -33.19 -1.70 3.75
#